data_AF-A0A962A8U2-F1
#
_entry.id   AF-A0A962A8U2-F1
#
_cell.length_a   1.000
_cell.length_b   1.000
_cell.length_c   1.000
_cell.angle_alpha   90.00
_cell.angle_beta   90.00
_cell.angle_gamma   90.00
#
_symmetry.space_group_name_H-M   'P 1'
#
loop_
_entity.id
_entity.type
_entity.pdbx_description
1 polymer ?
#
loop_
_entity_poly.entity_id
_entity_poly.type
_entity_poly.pdbx_seq_one_letter_code
_entity_poly.pdbx_strand_id
1 'polypeptide(L)'
;MPNGLDTKPIILICAFEGKNFQDGVNVSELTAEKLKTEYPNATIKVAVLPVDYKTIDQFFEKDVQSIKPDYIFALGEFNTPTDEQIKNSIYVAEQANLMIEKNAKNSYGTDNKYNQEIYKTIKNDSALTLKGANGVQIKQEYPALDLKARFSDSAGIYQCNYIYYKSLDYMKTAGKEGNAVFIHLEDSLAKERYLVDGKLDELAVWLMSAHKHLKDFDVPESTINAAKDFAEYAEKINLNNATKEQTSEFESKYKAAVKELFVNTDLQALINSDIPIEKYGMPTEVDIKEYDELTKKYAAVIDDYVKNVVDYLNPSKEPAAATLPSLKN
;
A
#
# COMPACT_ATOMS: atom_id res chain seq x y z
N MET A 1 41.47 -23.74 6.35
CA MET A 1 40.42 -23.04 7.13
C MET A 1 39.77 -22.04 6.20
N PRO A 2 38.44 -22.06 6.01
CA PRO A 2 37.82 -21.23 4.99
C PRO A 2 37.84 -19.76 5.42
N ASN A 3 38.44 -18.92 4.57
CA ASN A 3 38.36 -17.46 4.59
C ASN A 3 36.96 -17.00 4.15
N GLY A 4 35.91 -17.43 4.86
CA GLY A 4 34.56 -16.94 4.64
C GLY A 4 34.46 -15.54 5.24
N LEU A 5 34.46 -14.51 4.39
CA LEU A 5 34.07 -13.17 4.82
C LEU A 5 32.70 -13.29 5.49
N ASP A 6 32.63 -12.84 6.73
CA ASP A 6 31.48 -12.83 7.62
C ASP A 6 30.42 -11.86 7.06
N THR A 7 29.82 -12.21 5.92
CA THR A 7 28.85 -11.36 5.25
C THR A 7 27.54 -11.47 6.00
N LYS A 8 27.15 -10.38 6.66
CA LYS A 8 25.87 -10.27 7.35
C LYS A 8 24.72 -10.66 6.40
N PRO A 9 23.74 -11.47 6.85
CA PRO A 9 22.57 -11.77 6.05
C PRO A 9 21.86 -10.50 5.58
N ILE A 10 21.31 -10.54 4.37
CA ILE A 10 20.59 -9.43 3.76
C ILE A 10 19.09 -9.72 3.82
N ILE A 11 18.34 -8.82 4.46
CA ILE A 11 16.88 -8.83 4.48
C ILE A 11 16.41 -7.75 3.51
N LEU A 12 15.64 -8.14 2.50
CA LEU A 12 15.05 -7.21 1.54
C LEU A 12 13.60 -6.91 1.95
N ILE A 13 13.28 -5.62 2.05
CA ILE A 13 11.92 -5.13 2.31
C ILE A 13 11.42 -4.45 1.04
N CYS A 14 10.33 -4.97 0.49
CA CYS A 14 9.66 -4.44 -0.68
C CYS A 14 8.37 -3.74 -0.24
N ALA A 15 8.10 -2.56 -0.77
CA ALA A 15 6.87 -1.80 -0.56
C ALA A 15 6.37 -1.20 -1.89
N PHE A 16 5.18 -0.61 -1.89
CA PHE A 16 4.60 0.03 -3.08
C PHE A 16 4.55 1.55 -2.93
N GLU A 17 4.95 2.26 -3.99
CA GLU A 17 4.93 3.73 -4.02
C GLU A 17 3.49 4.29 -3.99
N GLY A 18 3.29 5.39 -3.29
CA GLY A 18 2.04 6.13 -3.22
C GLY A 18 1.67 6.87 -4.50
N LYS A 19 2.63 7.16 -5.38
CA LYS A 19 2.45 8.04 -6.54
C LYS A 19 1.29 7.65 -7.48
N ASN A 20 1.00 6.35 -7.59
CA ASN A 20 -0.10 5.87 -8.45
C ASN A 20 -1.43 5.72 -7.70
N PHE A 21 -1.46 6.00 -6.40
CA PHE A 21 -2.68 6.08 -5.59
C PHE A 21 -3.31 7.46 -5.73
N GLN A 22 -4.62 7.56 -5.50
CA GLN A 22 -5.43 8.74 -5.78
C GLN A 22 -4.99 9.99 -4.98
N ASP A 23 -4.41 9.78 -3.81
CA ASP A 23 -3.91 10.79 -2.87
C ASP A 23 -2.37 10.89 -2.86
N GLY A 24 -1.68 10.10 -3.69
CA GLY A 24 -0.22 10.08 -3.75
C GLY A 24 0.46 9.39 -2.56
N VAL A 25 -0.28 8.69 -1.69
CA VAL A 25 0.26 8.09 -0.46
C VAL A 25 0.00 6.58 -0.43
N ASN A 26 0.97 5.82 0.06
CA ASN A 26 0.80 4.40 0.37
C ASN A 26 1.37 4.07 1.75
N VAL A 27 0.59 3.36 2.57
CA VAL A 27 0.99 3.01 3.95
C VAL A 27 2.22 2.12 3.99
N SER A 28 2.43 1.28 2.96
CA SER A 28 3.58 0.38 2.88
C SER A 28 4.87 1.12 2.60
N GLU A 29 4.85 2.14 1.73
CA GLU A 29 6.01 3.03 1.49
C GLU A 29 6.37 3.79 2.75
N LEU A 30 5.41 4.50 3.34
CA LEU A 30 5.64 5.30 4.54
C LEU A 30 6.08 4.46 5.75
N THR A 31 5.62 3.21 5.84
CA THR A 31 6.09 2.26 6.85
C THR A 31 7.54 1.84 6.56
N ALA A 32 7.87 1.52 5.31
CA ALA A 32 9.20 1.07 4.93
C ALA A 32 10.28 2.14 5.15
N GLU A 33 9.95 3.41 4.91
CA GLU A 33 10.84 4.56 5.16
C GLU A 33 11.21 4.74 6.64
N LYS A 34 10.36 4.27 7.55
CA LYS A 34 10.55 4.38 9.00
C LYS A 34 11.35 3.22 9.60
N LEU A 35 11.64 2.18 8.83
CA LEU A 35 12.35 1.00 9.31
C LEU A 35 13.84 1.28 9.50
N LYS A 36 14.44 0.58 10.46
CA LYS A 36 15.89 0.62 10.65
C LYS A 36 16.57 -0.11 9.49
N THR A 37 17.58 0.53 8.89
CA THR A 37 18.32 -0.06 7.79
C THR A 37 19.47 -0.97 8.24
N GLU A 38 19.88 -0.88 9.50
CA GLU A 38 21.03 -1.61 10.05
C GLU A 38 20.71 -2.36 11.34
N TYR A 39 21.11 -3.64 11.37
CA TYR A 39 21.14 -4.47 12.57
C TYR A 39 22.56 -4.99 12.79
N PRO A 40 22.96 -5.28 14.05
CA PRO A 40 24.31 -5.76 14.34
C PRO A 40 24.73 -6.95 13.47
N ASN A 41 23.79 -7.86 13.16
CA ASN A 41 24.05 -9.11 12.44
C ASN A 41 23.26 -9.24 11.13
N ALA A 42 22.68 -8.16 10.59
CA ALA A 42 21.98 -8.20 9.31
C ALA A 42 21.98 -6.82 8.64
N THR A 43 21.85 -6.82 7.32
CA THR A 43 21.66 -5.59 6.53
C THR A 43 20.24 -5.57 6.01
N ILE A 44 19.52 -4.46 6.21
CA ILE A 44 18.21 -4.27 5.59
C ILE A 44 18.38 -3.46 4.32
N LYS A 45 17.82 -3.95 3.22
CA LYS A 45 17.66 -3.18 1.98
C LYS A 45 16.18 -2.91 1.78
N VAL A 46 15.83 -1.68 1.44
CA VAL A 46 14.45 -1.28 1.14
C VAL A 46 14.34 -1.02 -0.36
N ALA A 47 13.28 -1.51 -0.97
CA ALA A 47 12.90 -1.24 -2.35
C ALA A 47 11.43 -0.81 -2.38
N VAL A 48 11.18 0.43 -2.79
CA VAL A 48 9.82 0.94 -3.04
C VAL A 48 9.57 0.85 -4.54
N LEU A 49 8.51 0.14 -4.92
CA LEU A 49 8.22 -0.21 -6.31
C LEU A 49 6.94 0.46 -6.80
N PRO A 50 6.86 0.84 -8.08
CA PRO A 50 5.59 1.24 -8.68
C PRO A 50 4.60 0.08 -8.65
N VAL A 51 3.32 0.46 -8.66
CA VAL A 51 2.17 -0.44 -8.79
C VAL A 51 2.08 -0.94 -10.25
N ASP A 52 3.07 -1.71 -10.68
CA ASP A 52 3.24 -2.19 -12.07
C ASP A 52 3.89 -3.58 -12.15
N TYR A 53 3.20 -4.54 -12.77
CA TYR A 53 3.65 -5.93 -12.88
C TYR A 53 4.98 -6.08 -13.62
N LYS A 54 5.18 -5.31 -14.70
CA LYS A 54 6.40 -5.37 -15.51
C LYS A 54 7.61 -4.90 -14.73
N THR A 55 7.44 -3.84 -13.93
CA THR A 55 8.50 -3.33 -13.07
C THR A 55 8.85 -4.33 -11.98
N ILE A 56 7.86 -5.03 -11.40
CA ILE A 56 8.10 -6.12 -10.46
C ILE A 56 8.94 -7.22 -11.12
N ASP A 57 8.60 -7.66 -12.34
CA ASP A 57 9.41 -8.66 -13.06
C ASP A 57 10.86 -8.20 -13.25
N GLN A 58 11.07 -6.98 -13.74
CA GLN A 58 12.40 -6.42 -13.96
C GLN A 58 13.21 -6.30 -12.67
N PHE A 59 12.56 -5.90 -11.58
CA PHE A 59 13.17 -5.84 -10.26
C PHE A 59 13.65 -7.23 -9.79
N PHE A 60 12.83 -8.27 -9.97
CA PHE A 60 13.23 -9.63 -9.62
C PHE A 60 14.35 -10.18 -10.51
N GLU A 61 14.33 -9.90 -11.81
CA GLU A 61 15.34 -10.37 -12.77
C GLU A 61 16.72 -9.73 -12.56
N LYS A 62 16.75 -8.46 -12.14
CA LYS A 62 17.99 -7.68 -12.02
C LYS A 62 18.40 -7.47 -10.57
N ASP A 63 17.58 -6.76 -9.82
CA ASP A 63 17.95 -6.24 -8.52
C ASP A 63 17.95 -7.34 -7.46
N VAL A 64 16.89 -8.16 -7.38
CA VAL A 64 16.83 -9.27 -6.41
C VAL A 64 17.93 -10.31 -6.69
N GLN A 65 18.18 -10.65 -7.95
CA GLN A 65 19.29 -11.53 -8.34
C GLN A 65 20.67 -10.97 -7.96
N SER A 66 20.85 -9.65 -8.05
CA SER A 66 22.09 -8.99 -7.64
C SER A 66 22.21 -8.87 -6.12
N ILE A 67 21.12 -8.58 -5.41
CA ILE A 67 21.08 -8.40 -3.97
C ILE A 67 21.30 -9.72 -3.25
N LYS A 68 20.76 -10.82 -3.79
CA LYS A 68 20.79 -12.16 -3.21
C LYS A 68 20.29 -12.22 -1.77
N PRO A 69 19.07 -11.72 -1.48
CA PRO A 69 18.58 -11.65 -0.11
C PRO A 69 18.49 -13.04 0.55
N ASP A 70 18.68 -13.06 1.86
CA ASP A 70 18.47 -14.22 2.73
C ASP A 70 17.02 -14.32 3.20
N TYR A 71 16.31 -13.19 3.17
CA TYR A 71 14.89 -13.10 3.50
C TYR A 71 14.22 -11.96 2.73
N ILE A 72 12.96 -12.11 2.34
CA ILE A 72 12.15 -11.05 1.73
C ILE A 72 10.90 -10.77 2.57
N PHE A 73 10.72 -9.50 2.93
CA PHE A 73 9.46 -8.95 3.42
C PHE A 73 8.81 -8.16 2.29
N ALA A 74 7.60 -8.54 1.89
CA ALA A 74 6.81 -7.70 1.00
C ALA A 74 5.67 -7.06 1.81
N LEU A 75 5.55 -5.74 1.70
CA LEU A 75 4.53 -4.95 2.36
C LEU A 75 3.53 -4.46 1.31
N GLY A 76 2.27 -4.38 1.68
CA GLY A 76 1.27 -3.76 0.84
C GLY A 76 0.11 -3.19 1.66
N GLU A 77 -0.64 -2.31 1.01
CA GLU A 77 -1.83 -1.71 1.59
C GLU A 77 -3.02 -2.67 1.47
N PHE A 78 -3.85 -2.74 2.51
CA PHE A 78 -5.11 -3.46 2.51
C PHE A 78 -6.27 -2.53 2.81
N ASN A 79 -7.07 -2.27 1.77
CA ASN A 79 -8.24 -1.43 1.85
C ASN A 79 -9.46 -2.28 2.19
N THR A 80 -9.81 -2.30 3.47
CA THR A 80 -11.06 -2.93 3.91
C THR A 80 -12.05 -1.87 4.36
N PRO A 81 -13.16 -1.69 3.63
CA PRO A 81 -14.24 -0.89 4.16
C PRO A 81 -14.92 -1.69 5.28
N THR A 82 -15.07 -1.06 6.44
CA THR A 82 -16.23 -1.15 7.33
C THR A 82 -16.27 -2.10 8.54
N ASP A 83 -15.25 -2.90 8.87
CA ASP A 83 -15.29 -3.66 10.13
C ASP A 83 -14.37 -3.07 11.20
N GLU A 84 -14.95 -2.64 12.33
CA GLU A 84 -14.19 -2.10 13.48
C GLU A 84 -13.21 -3.14 14.05
N GLN A 85 -13.45 -4.43 13.77
CA GLN A 85 -12.57 -5.54 14.12
C GLN A 85 -11.25 -5.56 13.33
N ILE A 86 -11.15 -4.81 12.24
CA ILE A 86 -10.02 -4.80 11.30
C ILE A 86 -9.10 -3.59 11.55
N LYS A 87 -9.62 -2.52 12.18
CA LYS A 87 -8.82 -1.35 12.57
C LYS A 87 -7.60 -1.78 13.39
N ASN A 88 -6.50 -1.04 13.22
CA ASN A 88 -5.27 -1.26 13.98
C ASN A 88 -4.77 -2.72 13.86
N SER A 89 -4.89 -3.32 12.68
CA SER A 89 -4.40 -4.68 12.43
C SER A 89 -3.36 -4.71 11.31
N ILE A 90 -2.45 -5.68 11.39
CA ILE A 90 -1.62 -6.13 10.26
C ILE A 90 -2.04 -7.55 9.88
N TYR A 91 -1.95 -7.88 8.60
CA TYR A 91 -2.39 -9.16 8.05
C TYR A 91 -1.23 -9.86 7.36
N VAL A 92 -0.85 -11.01 7.90
CA VAL A 92 0.27 -11.81 7.42
C VAL A 92 -0.29 -12.85 6.47
N ALA A 93 0.06 -12.77 5.19
CA ALA A 93 -0.45 -13.71 4.21
C ALA A 93 0.28 -15.06 4.32
N GLU A 94 -0.47 -16.12 4.60
CA GLU A 94 0.08 -17.48 4.74
C GLU A 94 0.52 -18.07 3.39
N GLN A 95 -0.11 -17.63 2.30
CA GLN A 95 0.14 -18.16 0.96
C GLN A 95 -0.03 -17.12 -0.12
N ALA A 96 0.74 -17.27 -1.19
CA ALA A 96 0.52 -16.60 -2.47
C ALA A 96 -0.08 -17.61 -3.44
N ASN A 97 -1.11 -17.18 -4.17
CA ASN A 97 -1.66 -17.95 -5.27
C ASN A 97 -1.33 -17.21 -6.55
N LEU A 98 -0.79 -17.87 -7.57
CA LEU A 98 -0.63 -17.23 -8.86
C LEU A 98 -2.02 -17.06 -9.53
N MET A 99 -2.77 -16.06 -9.08
CA MET A 99 -4.07 -15.65 -9.59
C MET A 99 -4.01 -14.14 -9.81
N ILE A 100 -4.14 -13.72 -11.06
CA ILE A 100 -4.33 -12.31 -11.42
C ILE A 100 -5.79 -12.16 -11.83
N GLU A 101 -6.46 -11.11 -11.37
CA GLU A 101 -7.83 -10.87 -11.79
C GLU A 101 -7.89 -10.63 -13.32
N LYS A 102 -8.67 -11.45 -14.04
CA LYS A 102 -8.83 -11.35 -15.51
C LYS A 102 -9.28 -9.95 -15.97
N ASN A 103 -9.98 -9.25 -15.08
CA ASN A 103 -10.52 -7.92 -15.27
C ASN A 103 -9.88 -6.90 -14.31
N ALA A 104 -8.65 -7.13 -13.83
CA ALA A 104 -7.80 -6.05 -13.34
C ALA A 104 -7.52 -5.11 -14.52
N LYS A 105 -8.54 -4.35 -14.94
CA LYS A 105 -8.32 -3.00 -15.42
C LYS A 105 -7.44 -2.42 -14.35
N ASN A 106 -6.20 -2.06 -14.69
CA ASN A 106 -5.42 -1.25 -13.78
C ASN A 106 -6.36 -0.12 -13.38
N SER A 107 -6.73 -0.06 -12.10
CA SER A 107 -7.58 1.00 -11.53
C SER A 107 -7.00 2.38 -11.84
N TYR A 108 -5.76 2.41 -12.31
CA TYR A 108 -4.87 3.53 -12.54
C TYR A 108 -4.38 3.67 -14.01
N GLY A 109 -4.97 2.95 -14.98
CA GLY A 109 -4.80 3.30 -16.40
C GLY A 109 -3.53 2.83 -17.12
N THR A 110 -2.72 1.93 -16.57
CA THR A 110 -1.59 1.31 -17.29
C THR A 110 -2.03 0.19 -18.25
N ASP A 111 -1.21 -0.13 -19.25
CA ASP A 111 -1.55 -0.91 -20.45
C ASP A 111 -1.96 -2.37 -20.13
N ASN A 112 -3.22 -2.71 -20.42
CA ASN A 112 -3.90 -3.97 -20.05
C ASN A 112 -3.30 -5.20 -20.75
N LYS A 113 -2.52 -5.01 -21.83
CA LYS A 113 -2.01 -6.11 -22.66
C LYS A 113 -1.02 -7.01 -21.91
N TYR A 114 -0.08 -6.43 -21.16
CA TYR A 114 0.92 -7.19 -20.41
C TYR A 114 0.27 -7.99 -19.26
N ASN A 115 -0.69 -7.38 -18.55
CA ASN A 115 -1.45 -8.04 -17.50
C ASN A 115 -2.25 -9.24 -18.04
N GLN A 116 -2.85 -9.11 -19.22
CA GLN A 116 -3.54 -10.21 -19.90
C GLN A 116 -2.59 -11.31 -20.37
N GLU A 117 -1.36 -10.97 -20.78
CA GLU A 117 -0.34 -11.94 -21.16
C GLU A 117 0.16 -12.72 -19.93
N ILE A 118 0.46 -12.05 -18.82
CA ILE A 118 0.77 -12.72 -17.56
C ILE A 118 -0.40 -13.61 -17.15
N TYR A 119 -1.65 -13.12 -17.19
CA TYR A 119 -2.83 -13.93 -16.88
C TYR A 119 -2.94 -15.21 -17.73
N LYS A 120 -2.62 -15.13 -19.02
CA LYS A 120 -2.61 -16.29 -19.94
C LYS A 120 -1.50 -17.28 -19.60
N THR A 121 -0.30 -16.79 -19.28
CA THR A 121 0.84 -17.62 -18.88
C THR A 121 0.54 -18.35 -17.57
N ILE A 122 -0.03 -17.65 -16.60
CA ILE A 122 -0.46 -18.18 -15.29
C ILE A 122 -1.54 -19.26 -15.43
N LYS A 123 -2.56 -19.02 -16.27
CA LYS A 123 -3.69 -19.95 -16.42
C LYS A 123 -3.28 -21.34 -16.93
N ASN A 124 -2.14 -21.44 -17.60
CA ASN A 124 -1.61 -22.71 -18.11
C ASN A 124 -0.75 -23.46 -17.08
N ASP A 125 -0.41 -22.82 -15.96
CA ASP A 125 0.36 -23.42 -14.87
C ASP A 125 -0.61 -23.61 -13.69
N SER A 126 -1.28 -24.78 -13.64
CA SER A 126 -2.34 -25.06 -12.69
C SER A 126 -1.84 -24.95 -11.23
N ALA A 127 -2.12 -23.79 -10.62
CA ALA A 127 -2.09 -23.48 -9.20
C ALA A 127 -0.79 -23.82 -8.44
N LEU A 128 0.29 -23.07 -8.72
CA LEU A 128 1.43 -22.96 -7.80
C LEU A 128 1.04 -22.11 -6.59
N THR A 129 0.45 -22.74 -5.57
CA THR A 129 0.34 -22.15 -4.22
C THR A 129 1.68 -22.33 -3.52
N LEU A 130 2.30 -21.22 -3.14
CA LEU A 130 3.53 -21.23 -2.34
C LEU A 130 3.19 -20.78 -0.92
N LYS A 131 3.66 -21.52 0.08
CA LYS A 131 3.46 -21.18 1.49
C LYS A 131 4.58 -20.29 1.99
N GLY A 132 4.19 -19.27 2.76
CA GLY A 132 5.08 -18.35 3.45
C GLY A 132 5.86 -18.98 4.59
N ALA A 133 6.47 -18.11 5.38
CA ALA A 133 7.56 -18.50 6.26
C ALA A 133 7.31 -19.65 7.23
N ASN A 134 8.18 -20.66 7.15
CA ASN A 134 8.28 -21.73 8.13
C ASN A 134 9.12 -21.24 9.31
N GLY A 135 8.50 -21.00 10.46
CA GLY A 135 9.22 -20.97 11.75
C GLY A 135 9.46 -19.61 12.42
N VAL A 136 9.11 -18.48 11.81
CA VAL A 136 9.20 -17.17 12.48
C VAL A 136 7.80 -16.74 12.93
N GLN A 137 7.53 -16.89 14.23
CA GLN A 137 6.24 -16.56 14.82
C GLN A 137 6.10 -15.04 14.97
N ILE A 138 5.02 -14.50 14.41
CA ILE A 138 4.56 -13.15 14.71
C ILE A 138 3.70 -13.22 15.97
N LYS A 139 3.92 -12.29 16.91
CA LYS A 139 3.05 -12.18 18.08
C LYS A 139 1.66 -11.79 17.60
N GLN A 140 0.64 -12.54 18.01
CA GLN A 140 -0.74 -12.24 17.61
C GLN A 140 -1.20 -10.86 18.11
N GLU A 141 -0.60 -10.33 19.17
CA GLU A 141 -0.97 -9.04 19.76
C GLU A 141 0.26 -8.21 20.14
N TYR A 142 0.14 -6.89 19.96
CA TYR A 142 1.10 -5.87 20.36
C TYR A 142 0.41 -4.82 21.26
N PRO A 143 0.13 -5.14 22.54
CA PRO A 143 -0.69 -4.29 23.41
C PRO A 143 -0.13 -2.87 23.61
N ALA A 144 1.21 -2.74 23.65
CA ALA A 144 1.87 -1.44 23.80
C ALA A 144 1.69 -0.50 22.60
N LEU A 145 1.29 -1.05 21.44
CA LEU A 145 1.05 -0.30 20.20
C LEU A 145 -0.44 -0.21 19.87
N ASP A 146 -1.30 -0.87 20.66
CA ASP A 146 -2.71 -1.11 20.33
C ASP A 146 -2.86 -1.70 18.92
N LEU A 147 -2.04 -2.69 18.56
CA LEU A 147 -2.05 -3.36 17.26
C LEU A 147 -2.26 -4.87 17.39
N LYS A 148 -2.96 -5.47 16.41
CA LYS A 148 -3.16 -6.93 16.30
C LYS A 148 -2.54 -7.47 15.03
N ALA A 149 -1.84 -8.60 15.12
CA ALA A 149 -1.40 -9.33 13.95
C ALA A 149 -2.34 -10.50 13.69
N ARG A 150 -2.82 -10.59 12.46
CA ARG A 150 -3.77 -11.62 12.01
C ARG A 150 -3.15 -12.38 10.85
N PHE A 151 -3.47 -13.66 10.75
CA PHE A 151 -3.14 -14.43 9.55
C PHE A 151 -4.23 -14.23 8.51
N SER A 152 -3.82 -14.13 7.25
CA SER A 152 -4.70 -14.11 6.09
C SER A 152 -4.37 -15.30 5.22
N ASP A 153 -5.38 -16.04 4.79
CA ASP A 153 -5.22 -17.17 3.89
C ASP A 153 -4.79 -16.72 2.47
N SER A 154 -4.67 -15.42 2.20
CA SER A 154 -4.27 -14.90 0.88
C SER A 154 -3.69 -13.48 0.95
N ALA A 155 -2.79 -13.16 0.02
CA ALA A 155 -2.35 -11.79 -0.30
C ALA A 155 -3.25 -11.10 -1.35
N GLY A 156 -4.44 -11.63 -1.64
CA GLY A 156 -5.37 -11.09 -2.63
C GLY A 156 -5.10 -11.59 -4.06
N ILE A 157 -5.57 -10.83 -5.06
CA ILE A 157 -5.47 -11.18 -6.49
C ILE A 157 -4.81 -10.07 -7.35
N TYR A 158 -4.33 -9.02 -6.69
CA TYR A 158 -3.65 -7.88 -7.30
C TYR A 158 -2.13 -8.02 -7.20
N GLN A 159 -1.40 -6.91 -7.32
CA GLN A 159 0.05 -6.86 -7.32
C GLN A 159 0.68 -7.25 -5.98
N CYS A 160 -0.01 -7.03 -4.85
CA CYS A 160 0.38 -7.55 -3.53
C CYS A 160 0.64 -9.06 -3.57
N ASN A 161 -0.30 -9.81 -4.14
CA ASN A 161 -0.17 -11.25 -4.30
C ASN A 161 0.90 -11.62 -5.33
N TYR A 162 1.06 -10.84 -6.40
CA TYR A 162 2.08 -11.10 -7.42
C TYR A 162 3.50 -10.93 -6.90
N ILE A 163 3.80 -9.82 -6.20
CA ILE A 163 5.13 -9.62 -5.60
C ILE A 163 5.42 -10.69 -4.55
N TYR A 164 4.40 -11.13 -3.79
CA TYR A 164 4.58 -12.21 -2.82
C TYR A 164 4.93 -13.52 -3.52
N TYR A 165 4.20 -13.86 -4.58
CA TYR A 165 4.50 -15.04 -5.39
C TYR A 165 5.93 -15.01 -5.94
N LYS A 166 6.37 -13.89 -6.54
CA LYS A 166 7.74 -13.73 -7.07
C LYS A 166 8.78 -13.87 -5.96
N SER A 167 8.48 -13.37 -4.76
CA SER A 167 9.35 -13.50 -3.58
C SER A 167 9.51 -14.96 -3.16
N LEU A 168 8.41 -15.71 -3.09
CA LEU A 168 8.42 -17.13 -2.74
C LEU A 168 9.10 -17.98 -3.80
N ASP A 169 8.85 -17.72 -5.08
CA ASP A 169 9.47 -18.42 -6.21
C ASP A 169 10.99 -18.20 -6.25
N TYR A 170 11.43 -16.94 -6.03
CA TYR A 170 12.85 -16.62 -5.88
C TYR A 170 13.48 -17.41 -4.72
N MET A 171 12.86 -17.38 -3.54
CA MET A 171 13.39 -18.05 -2.35
C MET A 171 13.47 -19.56 -2.52
N LYS A 172 12.46 -20.17 -3.13
CA LYS A 172 12.47 -21.59 -3.52
C LYS A 172 13.63 -21.90 -4.46
N THR A 173 13.78 -21.13 -5.54
CA THR A 173 14.84 -21.31 -6.53
C THR A 173 16.24 -21.12 -5.92
N ALA A 174 16.37 -20.25 -4.92
CA ALA A 174 17.61 -20.00 -4.19
C ALA A 174 17.92 -21.05 -3.09
N GLY A 175 17.06 -22.05 -2.87
CA GLY A 175 17.23 -23.03 -1.80
C GLY A 175 16.95 -22.48 -0.39
N LYS A 176 16.20 -21.38 -0.29
CA LYS A 176 15.80 -20.67 0.94
C LYS A 176 14.29 -20.73 1.15
N GLU A 177 13.67 -21.86 0.82
CA GLU A 177 12.22 -22.04 0.89
C GLU A 177 11.68 -21.69 2.29
N GLY A 178 10.64 -20.86 2.35
CA GLY A 178 10.11 -20.31 3.60
C GLY A 178 10.78 -19.02 4.08
N ASN A 179 11.70 -18.41 3.32
CA ASN A 179 12.30 -17.12 3.68
C ASN A 179 11.65 -15.93 2.97
N ALA A 180 10.33 -15.98 2.79
CA ALA A 180 9.56 -14.83 2.34
C ALA A 180 8.22 -14.75 3.08
N VAL A 181 7.79 -13.52 3.34
CA VAL A 181 6.52 -13.20 3.98
C VAL A 181 5.91 -11.98 3.32
N PHE A 182 4.58 -11.94 3.29
CA PHE A 182 3.83 -10.77 2.85
C PHE A 182 2.96 -10.25 3.99
N ILE A 183 3.01 -8.94 4.22
CA ILE A 183 2.26 -8.27 5.29
C ILE A 183 1.43 -7.14 4.68
N HIS A 184 0.13 -7.30 4.77
CA HIS A 184 -0.86 -6.26 4.52
C HIS A 184 -0.95 -5.34 5.73
N LEU A 185 -0.83 -4.05 5.48
CA LEU A 185 -1.02 -2.98 6.45
C LEU A 185 -2.38 -2.33 6.17
N GLU A 186 -3.17 -2.13 7.21
CA GLU A 186 -4.48 -1.50 7.06
C GLU A 186 -4.33 0.00 6.77
N ASP A 187 -5.09 0.48 5.80
CA ASP A 187 -5.27 1.92 5.58
C ASP A 187 -6.51 2.39 6.33
N SER A 188 -6.31 2.83 7.58
CA SER A 188 -7.40 3.34 8.41
C SER A 188 -8.13 4.54 7.81
N LEU A 189 -7.50 5.26 6.87
CA LEU A 189 -8.09 6.38 6.15
C LEU A 189 -8.85 5.94 4.89
N ALA A 190 -8.73 4.68 4.46
CA ALA A 190 -9.46 4.17 3.30
C ALA A 190 -10.95 4.47 3.40
N LYS A 191 -11.54 4.39 4.61
CA LYS A 191 -12.96 4.69 4.84
C LYS A 191 -13.31 6.15 4.56
N GLU A 192 -12.44 7.09 4.91
CA GLU A 192 -12.64 8.52 4.63
C GLU A 192 -12.41 8.81 3.14
N ARG A 193 -11.46 8.12 2.52
CA ARG A 193 -11.22 8.14 1.06
C ARG A 193 -12.43 7.61 0.26
N TYR A 194 -13.06 6.51 0.70
CA TYR A 194 -14.30 5.98 0.12
C TYR A 194 -15.50 6.90 0.34
N LEU A 195 -15.52 7.67 1.43
CA LEU A 195 -16.57 8.65 1.67
C LEU A 195 -16.44 9.85 0.72
N VAL A 196 -15.25 10.23 0.26
CA VAL A 196 -15.08 11.23 -0.81
C VAL A 196 -15.69 10.75 -2.14
N ASP A 197 -15.56 9.46 -2.48
CA ASP A 197 -16.25 8.86 -3.64
C ASP A 197 -17.78 8.82 -3.47
N GLY A 198 -18.29 8.74 -2.24
CA GLY A 198 -19.72 8.82 -1.91
C GLY A 198 -20.25 10.24 -1.68
N LYS A 199 -19.35 11.24 -1.55
CA LYS A 199 -19.63 12.65 -1.30
C LYS A 199 -19.21 13.54 -2.47
N LEU A 200 -19.11 12.96 -3.67
CA LEU A 200 -18.89 13.69 -4.92
C LEU A 200 -19.81 14.91 -5.04
N ASP A 201 -21.06 14.79 -4.59
CA ASP A 201 -22.04 15.88 -4.56
C ASP A 201 -21.64 16.99 -3.57
N GLU A 202 -21.09 16.66 -2.40
CA GLU A 202 -20.66 17.65 -1.40
C GLU A 202 -19.36 18.35 -1.84
N LEU A 203 -18.40 17.62 -2.41
CA LEU A 203 -17.17 18.23 -2.95
C LEU A 203 -17.47 19.04 -4.21
N ALA A 204 -18.43 18.61 -5.04
CA ALA A 204 -18.91 19.38 -6.17
C ALA A 204 -19.57 20.70 -5.72
N VAL A 205 -20.43 20.64 -4.69
CA VAL A 205 -21.04 21.82 -4.06
C VAL A 205 -19.98 22.73 -3.44
N TRP A 206 -18.93 22.15 -2.85
CA TRP A 206 -17.80 22.91 -2.33
C TRP A 206 -17.03 23.60 -3.46
N LEU A 207 -16.63 22.90 -4.53
CA LEU A 207 -15.97 23.48 -5.70
C LEU A 207 -16.81 24.60 -6.34
N MET A 208 -18.12 24.38 -6.46
CA MET A 208 -19.10 25.36 -6.93
C MET A 208 -19.22 26.59 -6.03
N SER A 209 -18.92 26.46 -4.74
CA SER A 209 -18.96 27.58 -3.77
C SER A 209 -17.60 28.27 -3.65
N ALA A 210 -16.52 27.49 -3.61
CA ALA A 210 -15.16 27.92 -3.36
C ALA A 210 -14.56 28.70 -4.54
N HIS A 211 -14.92 28.40 -5.80
CA HIS A 211 -14.34 29.09 -6.96
C HIS A 211 -14.51 30.63 -6.93
N LYS A 212 -15.52 31.13 -6.21
CA LYS A 212 -15.76 32.57 -6.01
C LYS A 212 -14.75 33.22 -5.05
N HIS A 213 -14.15 32.42 -4.19
CA HIS A 213 -13.21 32.81 -3.15
C HIS A 213 -11.78 32.35 -3.43
N LEU A 214 -11.54 31.45 -4.38
CA LEU A 214 -10.19 30.98 -4.74
C LEU A 214 -9.26 32.12 -5.20
N LYS A 215 -9.79 33.26 -5.63
CA LYS A 215 -9.01 34.46 -5.97
C LYS A 215 -8.45 35.20 -4.74
N ASP A 216 -9.03 34.93 -3.57
CA ASP A 216 -8.63 35.54 -2.30
C ASP A 216 -7.47 34.77 -1.64
N PHE A 217 -7.18 33.58 -2.14
CA PHE A 217 -6.02 32.75 -1.77
C PHE A 217 -5.06 32.77 -2.95
N ASP A 218 -3.75 32.82 -2.73
CA ASP A 218 -2.72 32.91 -3.79
C ASP A 218 -2.61 31.60 -4.59
N VAL A 219 -3.73 31.18 -5.18
CA VAL A 219 -3.92 29.94 -5.91
C VAL A 219 -3.61 30.20 -7.39
N PRO A 220 -2.93 29.28 -8.08
CA PRO A 220 -2.67 29.44 -9.51
C PRO A 220 -3.96 29.63 -10.32
N GLU A 221 -3.88 30.52 -11.32
CA GLU A 221 -4.99 30.82 -12.23
C GLU A 221 -5.50 29.57 -12.96
N SER A 222 -4.65 28.55 -13.18
CA SER A 222 -5.07 27.25 -13.74
C SER A 222 -6.09 26.54 -12.83
N THR A 223 -5.86 26.56 -11.53
CA THR A 223 -6.75 25.97 -10.52
C THR A 223 -8.07 26.72 -10.43
N ILE A 224 -8.03 28.07 -10.45
CA ILE A 224 -9.23 28.90 -10.46
C ILE A 224 -10.09 28.59 -11.69
N ASN A 225 -9.46 28.49 -12.87
CA ASN A 225 -10.17 28.18 -14.10
C ASN A 225 -10.72 26.75 -14.11
N ALA A 226 -9.97 25.76 -13.62
CA ALA A 226 -10.45 24.38 -13.53
C ALA A 226 -11.66 24.25 -12.58
N ALA A 227 -11.63 24.90 -11.41
CA ALA A 227 -12.74 24.92 -10.47
C ALA A 227 -13.98 25.63 -11.05
N LYS A 228 -13.77 26.76 -11.75
CA LYS A 228 -14.83 27.50 -12.43
C LYS A 228 -15.46 26.70 -13.56
N ASP A 229 -14.65 26.09 -14.43
CA ASP A 229 -15.11 25.26 -15.55
C ASP A 229 -15.93 24.07 -15.07
N PHE A 230 -15.52 23.45 -13.96
CA PHE A 230 -16.30 22.40 -13.33
C PHE A 230 -17.63 22.94 -12.76
N ALA A 231 -17.61 24.05 -12.03
CA ALA A 231 -18.82 24.65 -11.46
C ALA A 231 -19.85 25.03 -12.53
N GLU A 232 -19.41 25.69 -13.60
CA GLU A 232 -20.29 26.06 -14.71
C GLU A 232 -20.86 24.85 -15.44
N TYR A 233 -20.13 23.73 -15.49
CA TYR A 233 -20.62 22.48 -16.06
C TYR A 233 -21.63 21.80 -15.13
N ALA A 234 -21.32 21.73 -13.84
CA ALA A 234 -22.17 21.14 -12.81
C ALA A 234 -23.54 21.83 -12.73
N GLU A 235 -23.59 23.17 -12.84
CA GLU A 235 -24.85 23.94 -12.86
C GLU A 235 -25.73 23.65 -14.09
N LYS A 236 -25.12 23.24 -15.22
CA LYS A 236 -25.84 22.98 -16.48
C LYS A 236 -26.42 21.58 -16.56
N ILE A 237 -25.93 20.64 -15.74
CA ILE A 237 -26.37 19.25 -15.79
C ILE A 237 -27.36 18.94 -14.67
N ASN A 238 -28.44 18.25 -15.01
CA ASN A 238 -29.27 17.59 -14.01
C ASN A 238 -28.79 16.14 -13.88
N LEU A 239 -27.97 15.87 -12.86
CA LEU A 239 -27.36 14.55 -12.64
C LEU A 239 -28.39 13.41 -12.59
N ASN A 240 -29.60 13.66 -12.09
CA ASN A 240 -30.67 12.65 -12.03
C ASN A 240 -31.19 12.22 -13.41
N ASN A 241 -30.92 13.02 -14.45
CA ASN A 241 -31.36 12.77 -15.83
C ASN A 241 -30.19 12.83 -16.84
N ALA A 242 -28.95 12.77 -16.36
CA ALA A 242 -27.78 12.90 -17.22
C ALA A 242 -27.61 11.67 -18.13
N THR A 243 -27.18 11.91 -19.36
CA THR A 243 -26.73 10.83 -20.25
C THR A 243 -25.39 10.27 -19.75
N LYS A 244 -25.03 9.05 -20.19
CA LYS A 244 -23.69 8.47 -19.91
C LYS A 244 -22.54 9.39 -20.32
N GLU A 245 -22.70 10.11 -21.43
CA GLU A 245 -21.70 11.05 -21.94
C GLU A 245 -21.56 12.26 -21.01
N GLN A 246 -22.68 12.81 -20.53
CA GLN A 246 -22.68 13.91 -19.54
C GLN A 246 -22.09 13.48 -18.20
N THR A 247 -22.37 12.25 -17.74
CA THR A 247 -21.75 11.70 -16.52
C THR A 247 -20.24 11.54 -16.68
N SER A 248 -19.79 11.01 -17.82
CA SER A 248 -18.35 10.83 -18.08
C SER A 248 -17.60 12.17 -18.21
N GLU A 249 -18.22 13.18 -18.83
CA GLU A 249 -17.67 14.53 -18.91
C GLU A 249 -17.65 15.22 -17.54
N PHE A 250 -18.71 15.05 -16.73
CA PHE A 250 -18.73 15.53 -15.34
C PHE A 250 -17.57 14.96 -14.53
N GLU A 251 -17.39 13.64 -14.54
CA GLU A 251 -16.28 12.96 -13.85
C GLU A 251 -14.91 13.45 -14.33
N SER A 252 -14.74 13.65 -15.64
CA SER A 252 -13.48 14.15 -16.20
C SER A 252 -13.17 15.58 -15.73
N LYS A 253 -14.15 16.48 -15.75
CA LYS A 253 -13.98 17.88 -15.32
C LYS A 253 -13.77 17.97 -13.81
N TYR A 254 -14.49 17.16 -13.04
CA TYR A 254 -14.28 17.01 -11.60
C TYR A 254 -12.84 16.59 -11.28
N LYS A 255 -12.36 15.49 -11.90
CA LYS A 255 -10.99 15.00 -11.69
C LYS A 255 -9.93 16.03 -12.07
N ALA A 256 -10.15 16.79 -13.13
CA ALA A 256 -9.25 17.87 -13.52
C ALA A 256 -9.22 19.01 -12.48
N ALA A 257 -10.38 19.45 -12.00
CA ALA A 257 -10.48 20.49 -10.96
C ALA A 257 -9.84 20.04 -9.64
N VAL A 258 -10.14 18.82 -9.19
CA VAL A 258 -9.52 18.21 -8.00
C VAL A 258 -8.02 18.12 -8.17
N LYS A 259 -7.52 17.60 -9.29
CA LYS A 259 -6.07 17.49 -9.53
C LYS A 259 -5.37 18.85 -9.43
N GLU A 260 -5.90 19.90 -10.07
CA GLU A 260 -5.30 21.24 -9.99
C GLU A 260 -5.34 21.80 -8.56
N LEU A 261 -6.42 21.58 -7.82
CA LEU A 261 -6.53 21.98 -6.42
C LEU A 261 -5.50 21.30 -5.53
N PHE A 262 -5.35 19.97 -5.66
CA PHE A 262 -4.47 19.19 -4.80
C PHE A 262 -2.99 19.27 -5.18
N VAL A 263 -2.66 19.52 -6.46
CA VAL A 263 -1.27 19.59 -6.92
C VAL A 263 -0.67 20.99 -6.74
N ASN A 264 -1.49 22.04 -6.92
CA ASN A 264 -0.98 23.41 -7.08
C ASN A 264 -1.37 24.37 -5.96
N THR A 265 -2.13 23.93 -4.96
CA THR A 265 -2.57 24.78 -3.86
C THR A 265 -1.98 24.29 -2.55
N ASP A 266 -1.49 25.20 -1.72
CA ASP A 266 -1.24 24.91 -0.32
C ASP A 266 -2.60 24.68 0.37
N LEU A 267 -3.04 23.42 0.35
CA LEU A 267 -4.30 22.99 0.96
C LEU A 267 -4.39 23.44 2.41
N GLN A 268 -3.27 23.58 3.11
CA GLN A 268 -3.23 24.01 4.50
C GLN A 268 -3.70 25.46 4.66
N ALA A 269 -3.35 26.36 3.72
CA ALA A 269 -3.82 27.74 3.73
C ALA A 269 -5.34 27.84 3.47
N LEU A 270 -5.87 26.95 2.63
CA LEU A 270 -7.30 26.87 2.34
C LEU A 270 -8.07 26.26 3.52
N ILE A 271 -7.55 25.19 4.14
CA ILE A 271 -8.09 24.55 5.35
C ILE A 271 -8.16 25.53 6.53
N ASN A 272 -7.18 26.43 6.65
CA ASN A 272 -7.12 27.45 7.69
C ASN A 272 -7.98 28.70 7.40
N SER A 273 -8.69 28.75 6.28
CA SER A 273 -9.61 29.86 5.98
C SER A 273 -10.92 29.74 6.76
N ASP A 274 -11.59 30.85 7.02
CA ASP A 274 -12.91 30.91 7.69
C ASP A 274 -14.06 30.21 6.91
N ILE A 275 -13.73 29.50 5.82
CA ILE A 275 -14.69 28.64 5.12
C ILE A 275 -14.96 27.45 6.04
N PRO A 276 -16.23 27.12 6.34
CA PRO A 276 -16.57 26.00 7.23
C PRO A 276 -16.40 24.67 6.49
N ILE A 277 -15.14 24.30 6.20
CA ILE A 277 -14.73 23.13 5.42
C ILE A 277 -15.10 21.83 6.16
N GLU A 278 -15.18 21.89 7.49
CA GLU A 278 -15.69 20.84 8.37
C GLU A 278 -17.13 20.38 8.01
N LYS A 279 -17.94 21.27 7.41
CA LYS A 279 -19.30 20.93 6.96
C LYS A 279 -19.32 20.12 5.65
N TYR A 280 -18.20 20.06 4.93
CA TYR A 280 -18.09 19.51 3.57
C TYR A 280 -17.17 18.29 3.49
N GLY A 281 -16.67 17.77 4.61
CA GLY A 281 -16.00 16.47 4.70
C GLY A 281 -14.65 16.39 3.97
N MET A 282 -13.90 17.48 3.87
CA MET A 282 -12.51 17.39 3.39
C MET A 282 -11.59 16.82 4.47
N PRO A 283 -10.54 16.07 4.08
CA PRO A 283 -9.53 15.58 5.00
C PRO A 283 -8.85 16.75 5.71
N THR A 284 -8.73 16.68 7.03
CA THR A 284 -8.17 17.76 7.86
C THR A 284 -6.72 17.43 8.25
N GLU A 285 -5.97 18.40 8.81
CA GLU A 285 -4.60 18.19 9.34
C GLU A 285 -4.49 17.02 10.35
N VAL A 286 -5.63 16.56 10.88
CA VAL A 286 -5.78 15.37 11.72
C VAL A 286 -5.32 14.10 11.00
N ASP A 287 -5.52 14.01 9.68
CA ASP A 287 -5.34 12.77 8.92
C ASP A 287 -3.86 12.42 8.69
N ILE A 288 -2.99 13.43 8.52
CA ILE A 288 -1.54 13.21 8.32
C ILE A 288 -0.87 12.76 9.61
N LYS A 289 -1.25 13.35 10.76
CA LYS A 289 -0.69 12.97 12.06
C LYS A 289 -1.12 11.57 12.46
N GLU A 290 -2.38 11.22 12.22
CA GLU A 290 -2.88 9.85 12.44
C GLU A 290 -2.16 8.84 11.54
N TYR A 291 -1.91 9.18 10.28
CA TYR A 291 -1.14 8.31 9.36
C TYR A 291 0.32 8.13 9.79
N ASP A 292 0.97 9.19 10.25
CA ASP A 292 2.35 9.11 10.74
C ASP A 292 2.45 8.26 12.01
N GLU A 293 1.52 8.42 12.96
CA GLU A 293 1.45 7.59 14.16
C GLU A 293 1.14 6.13 13.82
N LEU A 294 0.22 5.86 12.89
CA LEU A 294 -0.09 4.50 12.46
C LEU A 294 1.11 3.82 11.78
N THR A 295 1.77 4.51 10.85
CA THR A 295 2.96 3.97 10.15
C THR A 295 4.15 3.77 11.10
N LYS A 296 4.30 4.60 12.14
CA LYS A 296 5.26 4.33 13.25
C LYS A 296 4.95 3.06 14.00
N LYS A 297 3.67 2.82 14.33
CA LYS A 297 3.25 1.57 15.00
C LYS A 297 3.51 0.36 14.11
N TYR A 298 3.19 0.42 12.82
CA TYR A 298 3.50 -0.65 11.87
C TYR A 298 5.01 -0.89 11.76
N ALA A 299 5.80 0.18 11.60
CA ALA A 299 7.25 0.07 11.54
C ALA A 299 7.81 -0.61 12.79
N ALA A 300 7.29 -0.29 13.98
CA ALA A 300 7.72 -0.93 15.23
C ALA A 300 7.39 -2.44 15.28
N VAL A 301 6.25 -2.87 14.74
CA VAL A 301 5.88 -4.29 14.63
C VAL A 301 6.78 -5.01 13.62
N ILE A 302 6.99 -4.42 12.44
CA ILE A 302 7.89 -4.97 11.42
C ILE A 302 9.32 -5.06 11.97
N ASP A 303 9.80 -4.05 12.69
CA ASP A 303 11.11 -4.05 13.36
C ASP A 303 11.24 -5.20 14.38
N ASP A 304 10.19 -5.52 15.16
CA ASP A 304 10.19 -6.67 16.07
C ASP A 304 10.32 -7.98 15.28
N TYR A 305 9.62 -8.09 14.16
CA TYR A 305 9.65 -9.28 13.33
C TYR A 305 10.98 -9.45 12.59
N VAL A 306 11.55 -8.37 12.07
CA VAL A 306 12.91 -8.33 11.50
C VAL A 306 13.92 -8.82 12.54
N LYS A 307 13.85 -8.38 13.80
CA LYS A 307 14.75 -8.88 14.86
C LYS A 307 14.67 -10.39 15.03
N ASN A 308 13.46 -10.96 15.04
CA ASN A 308 13.27 -12.40 15.14
C ASN A 308 13.87 -13.14 13.93
N VAL A 309 13.74 -12.57 12.72
CA VAL A 309 14.40 -13.11 11.52
C VAL A 309 15.92 -13.01 11.61
N VAL A 310 16.47 -11.89 12.08
CA VAL A 310 17.91 -11.72 12.28
C VAL A 310 18.46 -12.75 13.26
N ASP A 311 17.75 -13.02 14.35
CA ASP A 311 18.13 -14.06 15.31
C ASP A 311 18.02 -15.46 14.71
N TYR A 312 16.96 -15.74 13.94
CA TYR A 312 16.79 -17.01 13.22
C TYR A 312 17.90 -17.28 12.19
N LEU A 313 18.30 -16.25 11.44
CA LEU A 313 19.36 -16.36 10.43
C LEU A 313 20.77 -16.43 11.02
N ASN A 314 20.93 -16.24 12.34
CA ASN A 314 22.22 -16.32 13.02
C ASN A 314 22.32 -17.58 13.91
N PRO A 315 22.68 -18.75 13.34
CA PRO A 315 22.71 -20.03 14.06
C PRO A 315 23.83 -20.13 15.12
N SER A 316 24.68 -19.10 15.27
CA SER A 316 25.70 -19.06 16.33
C SER A 316 25.09 -18.86 17.73
N LYS A 317 23.84 -18.41 17.81
CA LYS A 317 23.03 -18.54 19.02
C LYS A 317 22.43 -19.95 18.99
N GLU A 318 22.81 -20.80 19.95
CA GLU A 318 22.04 -22.01 20.24
C GLU A 318 20.54 -21.63 20.27
N PRO A 319 19.66 -22.32 19.51
CA PRO A 319 18.25 -22.01 19.56
C PRO A 319 17.82 -22.13 21.01
N ALA A 320 17.42 -21.00 21.61
CA ALA A 320 16.75 -21.01 22.91
C ALA A 320 15.61 -22.02 22.77
N ALA A 321 15.67 -23.12 23.50
CA ALA A 321 14.78 -24.26 23.33
C ALA A 321 13.33 -23.75 23.24
N ALA A 322 12.78 -23.73 22.03
CA ALA A 322 11.42 -23.29 21.81
C ALA A 322 10.53 -24.37 22.43
N THR A 323 10.07 -24.13 23.66
CA THR A 323 8.97 -24.88 24.23
C THR A 323 7.74 -24.56 23.40
N LEU A 324 7.48 -25.38 22.38
CA LEU A 324 6.20 -25.40 21.68
C LEU A 324 5.11 -25.62 22.74
N PRO A 325 4.11 -24.71 22.87
CA PRO A 325 2.93 -25.01 23.66
C PRO A 325 2.30 -26.28 23.10
N SER A 326 2.10 -27.29 23.96
CA SER A 326 1.36 -28.48 23.54
C SER A 326 -0.02 -28.04 23.09
N LEU A 327 -0.31 -28.17 21.79
CA LEU A 327 -1.69 -28.10 21.30
C LEU A 327 -2.45 -29.26 21.96
N LYS A 328 -3.28 -28.93 22.95
CA LYS A 328 -4.28 -29.86 23.45
C LYS A 328 -5.41 -29.88 22.42
N ASN A 329 -5.58 -31.02 21.78
CA ASN A 329 -6.78 -31.35 21.00
C ASN A 329 -8.03 -31.35 21.87
#